data_AF-A0A9E4RCH7-F1
#
_entry.id   AF-A0A9E4RCH7-F1
#
_cell.length_a   1.000
_cell.length_b   1.000
_cell.length_c   1.000
_cell.angle_alpha   90.00
_cell.angle_beta   90.00
_cell.angle_gamma   90.00
#
_symmetry.space_group_name_H-M   'P 1'
#
loop_
_entity.id
_entity.type
_entity.pdbx_description
1 polymer ?
#
loop_
_entity_poly.entity_id
_entity_poly.type
_entity_poly.pdbx_seq_one_letter_code
_entity_poly.pdbx_strand_id
1 'polypeptide(L)' 'ILFHFGEIDANPSQEDMGKLDTELTRLGKPHRFFTYPGADHAFMDYTAERHHREASQVSWSRTLDFFATHLKAPP' A
#
# COMPACT_ATOMS: atom_id res chain seq x y z
N ILE A 1 5.69 2.05 -8.69
CA ILE A 1 4.57 1.22 -8.16
C ILE A 1 4.37 1.58 -6.69
N LEU A 2 3.13 1.72 -6.23
CA LEU A 2 2.82 2.08 -4.85
C LEU A 2 2.05 0.91 -4.20
N PHE A 3 2.46 0.49 -3.01
CA PHE A 3 1.84 -0.58 -2.25
C PHE A 3 1.44 -0.12 -0.85
N HIS A 4 0.35 -0.69 -0.34
CA HIS A 4 -0.22 -0.42 0.97
C HIS A 4 -0.52 -1.75 1.67
N PHE A 5 0.08 -2.00 2.83
CA PHE A 5 0.00 -3.26 3.56
C PHE A 5 -0.49 -3.04 5.00
N GLY A 6 -1.37 -3.91 5.49
CA GLY A 6 -1.66 -3.99 6.92
C GLY A 6 -0.50 -4.64 7.68
N GLU A 7 -0.14 -4.11 8.85
CA GLU A 7 0.92 -4.70 9.69
C GLU A 7 0.56 -6.12 10.16
N ILE A 8 -0.71 -6.34 10.50
CA ILE A 8 -1.21 -7.62 11.04
C ILE A 8 -1.87 -8.49 9.98
N ASP A 9 -1.86 -8.07 8.70
CA ASP A 9 -2.37 -8.87 7.59
C ASP A 9 -1.55 -10.16 7.46
N ALA A 10 -2.24 -11.30 7.51
CA ALA A 10 -1.63 -12.62 7.36
C ALA A 10 -1.58 -13.07 5.89
N ASN A 11 -2.34 -12.46 4.99
CA ASN A 11 -2.37 -12.80 3.58
C ASN A 11 -2.82 -11.61 2.69
N PRO A 12 -1.89 -10.84 2.13
CA PRO A 12 -0.43 -11.08 2.12
C PRO A 12 0.25 -10.63 3.42
N SER A 13 1.20 -11.45 3.90
CA SER A 13 1.98 -11.15 5.11
C SER A 13 3.10 -10.13 4.87
N GLN A 14 3.71 -9.62 5.95
CA GLN A 14 4.93 -8.80 5.86
C GLN A 14 6.11 -9.58 5.24
N GLU A 15 6.15 -10.91 5.38
CA GLU A 15 7.14 -11.74 4.69
C GLU A 15 6.90 -11.76 3.18
N ASP A 16 5.64 -11.87 2.75
CA ASP A 16 5.27 -11.81 1.33
C ASP A 16 5.56 -10.45 0.72
N MET A 17 5.35 -9.36 1.48
CA MET A 17 5.77 -8.02 1.11
C MET A 17 7.28 -7.96 0.85
N GLY A 18 8.10 -8.54 1.75
CA GLY A 18 9.56 -8.57 1.61
C GLY A 18 10.06 -9.39 0.41
N LYS A 19 9.39 -10.51 0.11
CA LYS A 19 9.65 -11.30 -1.12
C LYS A 19 9.35 -10.48 -2.37
N LEU A 20 8.23 -9.75 -2.39
CA LEU A 20 7.85 -8.90 -3.51
C LEU A 20 8.81 -7.72 -3.70
N ASP A 21 9.22 -7.05 -2.61
CA ASP A 21 10.24 -5.99 -2.65
C ASP A 21 11.54 -6.50 -3.30
N THR A 22 12.06 -7.62 -2.81
CA THR A 22 13.29 -8.24 -3.32
C THR A 22 13.20 -8.47 -4.83
N GLU A 23 12.10 -9.03 -5.33
CA GLU A 23 11.92 -9.30 -6.77
C GLU A 23 11.74 -8.03 -7.60
N LEU A 24 10.98 -7.05 -7.11
CA LEU A 24 10.81 -5.77 -7.80
C LEU A 24 12.13 -5.00 -7.89
N THR A 25 12.92 -5.03 -6.81
CA THR A 25 14.27 -4.46 -6.76
C THR A 25 15.19 -5.17 -7.76
N ARG A 26 15.20 -6.52 -7.76
CA ARG A 26 15.99 -7.33 -8.72
C ARG A 26 15.66 -7.02 -10.17
N LEU A 27 14.39 -6.73 -10.47
CA LEU A 27 13.91 -6.41 -11.81
C LEU A 27 14.00 -4.91 -12.17
N GLY A 28 14.58 -4.08 -11.29
CA GLY A 28 14.73 -2.65 -11.51
C GLY A 28 13.41 -1.90 -11.64
N LYS A 29 12.36 -2.35 -10.95
CA LYS A 29 11.03 -1.71 -10.96
C LYS A 29 10.96 -0.68 -9.84
N PRO A 30 10.88 0.63 -10.11
CA PRO A 30 10.75 1.62 -9.05
C PRO A 30 9.45 1.42 -8.27
N HIS A 31 9.57 1.23 -6.96
CA HIS A 31 8.41 0.95 -6.12
C HIS A 31 8.59 1.50 -4.70
N ARG A 32 7.48 1.55 -3.95
CA ARG A 32 7.43 1.99 -2.57
C ARG A 32 6.34 1.22 -1.83
N PHE A 33 6.68 0.74 -0.64
CA PHE A 33 5.76 0.10 0.29
C PHE A 33 5.43 1.03 1.47
N PHE A 34 4.20 0.94 1.95
CA PHE A 34 3.77 1.53 3.20
C PHE A 34 3.04 0.46 4.03
N THR A 35 3.51 0.23 5.25
CA THR A 35 2.84 -0.64 6.24
C THR A 35 2.08 0.21 7.26
N TYR A 36 0.88 -0.20 7.62
CA TYR A 36 -0.01 0.51 8.54
C TYR A 36 -0.16 -0.27 9.86
N PRO A 37 0.31 0.26 11.00
CA PRO A 37 0.22 -0.41 12.29
C PRO A 37 -1.22 -0.76 12.66
N GLY A 38 -1.43 -1.98 13.18
CA GLY A 38 -2.75 -2.48 13.60
C GLY A 38 -3.80 -2.69 12.50
N ALA A 39 -3.48 -2.39 11.24
CA ALA A 39 -4.39 -2.65 10.12
C ALA A 39 -4.24 -4.09 9.61
N ASP A 40 -5.37 -4.74 9.32
CA ASP A 40 -5.45 -6.10 8.76
C ASP A 40 -5.80 -6.05 7.26
N HIS A 41 -5.97 -7.22 6.66
CA HIS A 41 -6.46 -7.38 5.31
C HIS A 41 -7.72 -6.55 5.06
N ALA A 42 -7.82 -5.99 3.86
CA ALA A 42 -8.97 -5.18 3.45
C ALA A 42 -9.28 -4.00 4.41
N PHE A 43 -8.27 -3.41 5.05
CA PHE A 43 -8.45 -2.25 5.93
C PHE A 43 -9.15 -1.03 5.29
N MET A 44 -9.21 -0.98 3.96
CA MET A 44 -9.92 0.04 3.16
C MET A 44 -11.43 -0.20 3.04
N ASP A 45 -11.91 -1.40 3.36
CA ASP A 45 -13.31 -1.78 3.18
C ASP A 45 -14.19 -1.18 4.27
N TYR A 46 -14.68 0.04 4.02
CA TYR A 46 -15.53 0.80 4.95
C TYR A 46 -16.89 0.13 5.27
N THR A 47 -17.22 -0.99 4.61
CA THR A 47 -18.45 -1.75 4.87
C THR A 47 -18.23 -2.92 5.83
N ALA A 48 -16.98 -3.26 6.14
CA ALA A 48 -16.61 -4.40 6.97
C ALA A 48 -16.05 -3.98 8.34
N GLU A 49 -16.14 -4.88 9.32
CA GLU A 49 -15.61 -4.67 10.68
C GLU A 49 -14.09 -4.42 10.70
N ARG A 50 -13.36 -5.06 9.79
CA ARG A 50 -11.91 -4.89 9.59
C ARG A 50 -11.49 -3.54 9.01
N HIS A 51 -12.43 -2.64 8.73
CA HIS A 51 -12.11 -1.29 8.29
C HIS A 51 -11.20 -0.57 9.30
N HIS A 52 -10.02 -0.17 8.86
CA HIS A 52 -9.11 0.63 9.67
C HIS A 52 -9.08 2.06 9.14
N ARG A 53 -9.94 2.91 9.69
CA ARG A 53 -10.20 4.28 9.20
C ARG A 53 -8.94 5.11 8.97
N GLU A 54 -8.03 5.13 9.93
CA GLU A 54 -6.80 5.95 9.84
C GLU A 54 -5.89 5.47 8.71
N ALA A 55 -5.66 4.16 8.63
CA ALA A 55 -4.87 3.55 7.57
C ALA A 55 -5.50 3.80 6.20
N SER A 56 -6.84 3.73 6.13
CA SER A 56 -7.60 3.99 4.91
C SER A 56 -7.44 5.43 4.43
N GLN A 57 -7.57 6.41 5.32
CA GLN A 57 -7.43 7.82 4.98
C GLN A 57 -6.00 8.16 4.53
N VAL A 58 -4.99 7.67 5.24
CA VAL A 58 -3.58 7.94 4.91
C VAL A 58 -3.17 7.26 3.60
N SER A 59 -3.57 6.01 3.38
CA SER A 59 -3.25 5.29 2.14
C SER A 59 -3.91 5.94 0.91
N TRP A 60 -5.12 6.47 1.08
CA TRP A 60 -5.82 7.19 0.01
C TRP A 60 -5.10 8.49 -0.35
N SER A 61 -4.71 9.30 0.64
CA SER A 61 -3.93 10.53 0.40
C SER A 61 -2.63 10.23 -0.36
N ARG A 62 -1.87 9.21 0.08
CA ARG A 62 -0.62 8.79 -0.58
C ARG A 62 -0.85 8.34 -2.02
N THR A 63 -1.97 7.69 -2.30
CA THR A 63 -2.35 7.27 -3.65
C THR A 63 -2.61 8.46 -4.56
N LEU A 64 -3.35 9.46 -4.08
CA LEU A 64 -3.61 10.69 -4.83
C LEU A 64 -2.31 11.47 -5.10
N ASP A 65 -1.42 11.58 -4.12
CA ASP A 65 -0.12 12.24 -4.28
C ASP A 65 0.77 11.53 -5.31
N PHE A 66 0.75 10.19 -5.30
CA PHE A 66 1.45 9.37 -6.29
C PHE A 66 0.92 9.64 -7.70
N PHE A 67 -0.40 9.66 -7.89
CA PHE A 67 -0.99 10.01 -9.19
C PHE A 67 -0.68 11.45 -9.62
N ALA A 68 -0.76 12.41 -8.70
CA ALA A 68 -0.41 13.79 -8.98
C ALA A 68 1.06 13.96 -9.41
N THR A 69 1.94 13.07 -8.96
CA THR A 69 3.36 13.06 -9.32
C THR A 69 3.61 12.40 -10.69
N HIS A 70 2.89 11.32 -11.00
CA HIS A 70 3.23 10.45 -12.12
C HIS A 70 2.28 10.54 -13.33
N LEU A 71 1.08 11.09 -13.17
CA LEU A 71 0.05 11.14 -14.23
C LEU A 71 -0.25 12.55 -14.74
N LYS A 72 0.43 13.59 -14.24
CA LYS A 72 0.27 14.93 -14.83
C LYS A 72 0.75 14.89 -16.28
N ALA A 73 -0.16 15.20 -17.20
CA ALA A 73 0.17 15.39 -18.60
C ALA A 73 1.23 16.51 -18.72
N PRO A 74 2.14 16.45 -19.72
CA PRO A 74 2.88 17.64 -20.11
C PRO A 74 1.89 18.77 -20.47
N PRO A 75 2.27 20.05 -20.26
CA PRO A 75 1.43 21.18 -20.67
C PRO A 75 1.10 21.14 -22.17
#